data_AF-A0A9D7LP61-F1
#
_entry.id   AF-A0A9D7LP61-F1
#
_cell.length_a   1.000
_cell.length_b   1.000
_cell.length_c   1.000
_cell.angle_alpha   90.00
_cell.angle_beta   90.00
_cell.angle_gamma   90.00
#
_symmetry.space_group_name_H-M   'P 1'
#
loop_
_entity.id
_entity.type
_entity.pdbx_description
1 polymer ?
#
loop_
_entity_poly.entity_id
_entity_poly.type
_entity_poly.pdbx_seq_one_letter_code
_entity_poly.pdbx_strand_id
1 'polypeptide(L)'
;MKKLLPEAAIKSLEEYSAGLMNRNELYAQFRKQVGNVVFEGTRSCWENMKSRCKNAYAYLCPELESLPDFIRHMGFRPCSDASIHRKDNFQGYTHENIVWADKKTQSRERTNTVVLSLNDVSRPLVAWAEDRGVNPSAMRRRKTLGWSDEEIITGERNITSDPSSTTFWAYTPWPRGFELNWERQYAESRHAGEHRLRFYERFIIERLHRLQDELENLLIYDEDFTGMPSTPPTPAESMALKDNQMKIAEWESCLRDARLKLGRCSGEDKPRFYDVPDWVEEKFDRLIRQANEAEKRKRENYRR
;
A
#
# COMPACT_ATOMS: atom_id res chain seq x y z
N MET A 1 -24.16 -12.15 14.66
CA MET A 1 -25.12 -13.01 15.41
C MET A 1 -26.40 -13.15 14.58
N LYS A 2 -26.74 -14.36 14.10
CA LYS A 2 -28.12 -14.64 13.66
C LYS A 2 -28.98 -14.59 14.91
N LYS A 3 -29.83 -13.58 15.08
CA LYS A 3 -30.86 -13.63 16.13
C LYS A 3 -31.83 -14.73 15.72
N LEU A 4 -31.99 -15.73 16.59
CA LEU A 4 -33.00 -16.78 16.42
C LEU A 4 -34.38 -16.12 16.36
N LEU A 5 -35.22 -16.60 15.44
CA LEU A 5 -36.63 -16.20 15.37
C LEU A 5 -37.31 -16.44 16.72
N PRO A 6 -38.22 -15.55 17.17
CA PRO A 6 -39.04 -15.84 18.33
C PRO A 6 -39.80 -17.16 18.14
N GLU A 7 -39.88 -17.99 19.18
CA GLU A 7 -40.57 -19.29 19.12
C GLU A 7 -42.01 -19.17 18.61
N ALA A 8 -42.72 -18.12 19.01
CA ALA A 8 -44.07 -17.82 18.53
C ALA A 8 -44.13 -17.62 17.01
N ALA A 9 -43.10 -17.01 16.41
CA ALA A 9 -43.02 -16.81 14.97
C ALA A 9 -42.69 -18.11 14.23
N ILE A 10 -41.86 -18.97 14.82
CA ILE A 10 -41.58 -20.32 14.29
C ILE A 10 -42.88 -21.12 14.23
N LYS A 11 -43.64 -21.15 15.33
CA LYS A 11 -44.93 -21.83 15.38
C LYS A 11 -45.91 -21.31 14.33
N SER A 12 -46.03 -19.99 14.17
CA SER A 12 -46.91 -19.42 13.14
C SER A 12 -46.46 -19.78 11.71
N LEU A 13 -45.16 -19.89 11.45
CA LEU A 13 -44.63 -20.37 10.16
C LEU A 13 -44.96 -21.85 9.92
N GLU A 14 -44.90 -22.68 10.96
CA GLU A 14 -45.27 -24.10 10.88
C GLU A 14 -46.77 -24.27 10.61
N GLU A 15 -47.63 -23.53 11.32
CA GLU A 15 -49.08 -23.52 11.10
C GLU A 15 -49.44 -23.05 9.68
N TYR A 16 -48.75 -22.02 9.17
CA TYR A 16 -48.90 -21.57 7.78
C TYR A 16 -48.45 -22.65 6.77
N SER A 17 -47.29 -23.27 6.99
CA SER A 17 -46.80 -24.36 6.14
C SER A 17 -47.70 -25.60 6.18
N ALA A 18 -48.38 -25.85 7.30
CA ALA A 18 -49.38 -26.91 7.44
C ALA A 18 -50.75 -26.57 6.84
N GLY A 19 -50.94 -25.36 6.30
CA GLY A 19 -52.20 -24.90 5.71
C GLY A 19 -53.28 -24.55 6.75
N LEU A 20 -52.92 -24.46 8.04
CA LEU A 20 -53.83 -24.11 9.13
C LEU A 20 -54.06 -22.60 9.25
N MET A 21 -53.26 -21.82 8.53
CA MET A 21 -53.27 -20.36 8.58
C MET A 21 -53.05 -19.81 7.17
N ASN A 22 -53.82 -18.81 6.78
CA ASN A 22 -53.58 -18.11 5.52
C ASN A 22 -52.54 -16.99 5.70
N ARG A 23 -52.07 -16.44 4.57
CA ARG A 23 -51.02 -15.41 4.57
C ARG A 23 -51.38 -14.14 5.35
N ASN A 24 -52.65 -13.73 5.30
CA ASN A 24 -53.08 -12.50 5.98
C ASN A 24 -53.10 -12.68 7.50
N GLU A 25 -53.56 -13.85 7.96
CA GLU A 25 -53.51 -14.25 9.37
C GLU A 25 -52.07 -14.34 9.86
N LEU A 26 -51.17 -14.93 9.08
CA LEU A 26 -49.75 -15.02 9.40
C LEU A 26 -49.14 -13.63 9.61
N TYR A 27 -49.42 -12.69 8.69
CA TYR A 27 -48.89 -11.33 8.81
C TYR A 27 -49.51 -10.58 9.98
N ALA A 28 -50.77 -10.85 10.33
CA ALA A 28 -51.39 -10.29 11.53
C ALA A 28 -50.70 -10.82 12.81
N GLN A 29 -50.40 -12.11 12.86
CA GLN A 29 -49.65 -12.72 13.97
C GLN A 29 -48.25 -12.14 14.09
N PHE A 30 -47.50 -12.02 13.00
CA PHE A 30 -46.18 -11.41 13.02
C PHE A 30 -46.21 -9.96 13.54
N ARG A 31 -47.16 -9.13 13.09
CA ARG A 31 -47.31 -7.77 13.61
C ARG A 31 -47.59 -7.74 15.11
N LYS A 32 -48.38 -8.69 15.62
CA LYS A 32 -48.65 -8.83 17.06
C LYS A 32 -47.41 -9.28 17.85
N GLN A 33 -46.62 -10.18 17.28
CA GLN A 33 -45.46 -10.79 17.94
C GLN A 33 -44.23 -9.88 17.98
N VAL A 34 -43.90 -9.21 16.87
CA VAL A 34 -42.68 -8.38 16.76
C VAL A 34 -42.94 -6.87 16.66
N GLY A 35 -44.21 -6.48 16.56
CA GLY A 35 -44.62 -5.10 16.37
C GLY A 35 -44.62 -4.68 14.90
N ASN A 36 -45.47 -3.70 14.58
CA ASN A 36 -45.69 -3.24 13.21
C ASN A 36 -44.42 -2.66 12.56
N VAL A 37 -43.62 -1.90 13.33
CA VAL A 37 -42.39 -1.26 12.84
C VAL A 37 -41.36 -2.30 12.37
N VAL A 38 -41.18 -3.37 13.13
CA VAL A 38 -40.23 -4.44 12.81
C VAL A 38 -40.73 -5.24 11.60
N PHE A 39 -42.02 -5.59 11.59
CA PHE A 39 -42.61 -6.35 10.50
C PHE A 39 -42.56 -5.60 9.17
N GLU A 40 -43.08 -4.36 9.12
CA GLU A 40 -43.09 -3.57 7.88
C GLU A 40 -41.68 -3.17 7.45
N GLY A 41 -40.76 -2.93 8.39
CA GLY A 41 -39.34 -2.71 8.08
C GLY A 41 -38.67 -3.94 7.46
N THR A 42 -39.01 -5.15 7.93
CA THR A 42 -38.54 -6.42 7.36
C THR A 42 -39.08 -6.60 5.94
N ARG A 43 -40.38 -6.41 5.76
CA ARG A 43 -41.06 -6.50 4.47
C ARG A 43 -40.49 -5.52 3.44
N SER A 44 -40.31 -4.25 3.82
CA SER A 44 -39.76 -3.24 2.93
C SER A 44 -38.35 -3.60 2.44
N CYS A 45 -37.49 -4.12 3.31
CA CYS A 45 -36.16 -4.60 2.92
C CYS A 45 -36.23 -5.76 1.91
N TRP A 46 -37.12 -6.72 2.13
CA TRP A 46 -37.36 -7.85 1.22
C TRP A 46 -37.92 -7.39 -0.14
N GLU A 47 -38.87 -6.43 -0.17
CA GLU A 47 -39.39 -5.85 -1.41
C GLU A 47 -38.29 -5.13 -2.21
N ASN A 48 -37.42 -4.38 -1.52
CA ASN A 48 -36.26 -3.72 -2.14
C ASN A 48 -35.27 -4.74 -2.74
N MET A 49 -35.03 -5.86 -2.05
CA MET A 49 -34.23 -6.96 -2.58
C MET A 49 -34.84 -7.52 -3.87
N LYS A 50 -36.15 -7.82 -3.89
CA LYS A 50 -36.84 -8.31 -5.09
C LYS A 50 -36.78 -7.31 -6.24
N SER A 51 -36.96 -6.02 -5.94
CA SER A 51 -36.87 -4.94 -6.95
C SER A 51 -35.49 -4.88 -7.62
N ARG A 52 -34.40 -5.03 -6.86
CA ARG A 52 -33.04 -5.09 -7.41
C ARG A 52 -32.83 -6.28 -8.35
N CYS A 53 -33.42 -7.43 -8.02
CA CYS A 53 -33.32 -8.62 -8.89
C CYS A 53 -34.13 -8.45 -10.18
N LYS A 54 -35.32 -7.83 -10.09
CA LYS A 54 -36.14 -7.49 -11.25
C LYS A 54 -35.41 -6.56 -12.22
N ASN A 55 -34.58 -5.66 -11.71
CA ASN A 55 -33.75 -4.75 -12.50
C ASN A 55 -32.38 -5.35 -12.89
N ALA A 56 -32.24 -6.67 -12.87
CA ALA A 56 -31.03 -7.41 -13.27
C ALA A 56 -29.74 -7.06 -12.49
N TYR A 57 -29.82 -6.45 -11.30
CA TYR A 57 -28.64 -6.16 -10.47
C TYR A 57 -28.09 -7.40 -9.75
N ALA A 58 -28.87 -8.48 -9.65
CA ALA A 58 -28.47 -9.77 -9.07
C ALA A 58 -29.52 -10.85 -9.31
N TYR A 59 -29.10 -12.10 -9.20
CA TYR A 59 -29.97 -13.27 -9.12
C TYR A 59 -30.66 -13.38 -7.75
N LEU A 60 -31.88 -13.91 -7.73
CA LEU A 60 -32.65 -14.23 -6.51
C LEU A 60 -32.88 -15.74 -6.43
N CYS A 61 -32.48 -16.36 -5.32
CA CYS A 61 -32.80 -17.75 -5.04
C CYS A 61 -34.33 -17.92 -4.80
N PRO A 62 -34.98 -18.97 -5.35
CA PRO A 62 -36.41 -19.22 -5.16
C PRO A 62 -36.85 -19.31 -3.69
N GLU A 63 -35.99 -19.80 -2.80
CA GLU A 63 -36.26 -19.92 -1.35
C GLU A 63 -36.47 -18.56 -0.65
N LEU A 64 -36.12 -17.45 -1.29
CA LEU A 64 -36.31 -16.09 -0.78
C LEU A 64 -37.42 -15.34 -1.50
N GLU A 65 -38.13 -16.00 -2.43
CA GLU A 65 -39.12 -15.37 -3.29
C GLU A 65 -40.39 -14.96 -2.52
N SER A 66 -40.75 -15.69 -1.47
CA SER A 66 -41.87 -15.40 -0.59
C SER A 66 -41.38 -14.76 0.72
N LEU A 67 -42.18 -13.84 1.28
CA LEU A 67 -41.84 -13.20 2.56
C LEU A 67 -41.79 -14.20 3.73
N PRO A 68 -42.71 -15.18 3.85
CA PRO A 68 -42.61 -16.23 4.88
C PRO A 68 -41.30 -17.03 4.80
N ASP A 69 -40.88 -17.44 3.61
CA ASP A 69 -39.64 -18.22 3.45
C ASP A 69 -38.41 -17.36 3.73
N PHE A 70 -38.42 -16.11 3.25
CA PHE A 70 -37.40 -15.12 3.62
C PHE A 70 -37.29 -14.96 5.14
N ILE A 71 -38.41 -14.78 5.85
CA ILE A 71 -38.42 -14.65 7.32
C ILE A 71 -37.90 -15.93 7.98
N ARG A 72 -38.25 -17.12 7.47
CA ARG A 72 -37.75 -18.41 7.98
C ARG A 72 -36.22 -18.48 7.93
N HIS A 73 -35.61 -18.02 6.84
CA HIS A 73 -34.16 -18.06 6.66
C HIS A 73 -33.41 -16.91 7.35
N MET A 74 -33.96 -15.70 7.33
CA MET A 74 -33.28 -14.46 7.74
C MET A 74 -33.70 -13.92 9.09
N GLY A 75 -34.88 -14.32 9.57
CA GLY A 75 -35.53 -13.69 10.71
C GLY A 75 -35.99 -12.26 10.41
N PHE A 76 -36.53 -11.62 11.45
CA PHE A 76 -36.95 -10.24 11.39
C PHE A 76 -35.77 -9.27 11.44
N ARG A 77 -35.99 -8.09 10.85
CA ARG A 77 -35.04 -6.98 10.88
C ARG A 77 -34.66 -6.63 12.32
N PRO A 78 -33.36 -6.65 12.68
CA PRO A 78 -32.94 -6.51 14.08
C PRO A 78 -33.02 -5.08 14.62
N CYS A 79 -32.92 -4.06 13.76
CA CYS A 79 -33.04 -2.64 14.13
C CYS A 79 -33.51 -1.78 12.94
N SER A 80 -33.96 -0.56 13.21
CA SER A 80 -34.49 0.38 12.22
C SER A 80 -33.47 0.88 11.19
N ASP A 81 -32.18 0.61 11.37
CA ASP A 81 -31.10 0.99 10.45
C ASP A 81 -30.49 -0.21 9.70
N ALA A 82 -30.89 -1.45 10.02
CA ALA A 82 -30.41 -2.64 9.33
C ALA A 82 -31.01 -2.74 7.92
N SER A 83 -30.22 -3.15 6.93
CA SER A 83 -30.74 -3.54 5.61
C SER A 83 -30.04 -4.81 5.13
N ILE A 84 -30.53 -5.38 4.02
CA ILE A 84 -30.00 -6.63 3.47
C ILE A 84 -28.69 -6.32 2.75
N HIS A 85 -27.63 -7.01 3.15
CA HIS A 85 -26.31 -6.96 2.55
C HIS A 85 -25.94 -8.33 1.97
N ARG A 86 -25.25 -8.34 0.83
CA ARG A 86 -24.64 -9.54 0.22
C ARG A 86 -23.19 -9.60 0.65
N LYS A 87 -22.76 -10.72 1.23
CA LYS A 87 -21.36 -10.94 1.64
C LYS A 87 -20.44 -10.94 0.42
N ASP A 88 -20.87 -11.62 -0.64
CA ASP A 88 -20.22 -11.65 -1.95
C ASP A 88 -21.17 -11.06 -3.01
N ASN A 89 -20.70 -10.05 -3.73
CA ASN A 89 -21.49 -9.40 -4.78
C ASN A 89 -21.71 -10.30 -6.02
N PHE A 90 -20.87 -11.32 -6.24
CA PHE A 90 -20.95 -12.19 -7.40
C PHE A 90 -21.97 -13.35 -7.22
N GLN A 91 -22.35 -13.68 -5.99
CA GLN A 91 -23.21 -14.85 -5.69
C GLN A 91 -24.72 -14.53 -5.59
N GLY A 92 -25.14 -13.30 -5.88
CA GLY A 92 -26.57 -12.91 -5.85
C GLY A 92 -27.20 -12.94 -4.45
N TYR A 93 -28.53 -13.10 -4.35
CA TYR A 93 -29.25 -13.23 -3.08
C TYR A 93 -29.60 -14.71 -2.81
N THR A 94 -28.79 -15.35 -1.97
CA THR A 94 -29.01 -16.69 -1.41
C THR A 94 -28.99 -16.61 0.11
N HIS A 95 -29.69 -17.52 0.82
CA HIS A 95 -29.80 -17.48 2.28
C HIS A 95 -28.43 -17.59 3.00
N GLU A 96 -27.41 -18.12 2.33
CA GLU A 96 -26.03 -18.20 2.83
C GLU A 96 -25.22 -16.93 2.56
N ASN A 97 -25.51 -16.24 1.46
CA ASN A 97 -24.80 -15.04 1.01
C ASN A 97 -25.38 -13.73 1.55
N ILE A 98 -26.56 -13.75 2.17
CA ILE A 98 -27.21 -12.52 2.65
C ILE A 98 -27.19 -12.41 4.18
N VAL A 99 -27.06 -11.20 4.69
CA VAL A 99 -27.09 -10.88 6.13
C VAL A 99 -27.82 -9.56 6.38
N TRP A 100 -28.41 -9.43 7.58
CA TRP A 100 -28.77 -8.11 8.09
C TRP A 100 -27.51 -7.35 8.46
N ALA A 101 -27.32 -6.17 7.89
CA ALA A 101 -26.21 -5.30 8.22
C ALA A 101 -26.73 -3.87 8.48
N ASP A 102 -26.37 -3.29 9.62
CA ASP A 102 -26.60 -1.87 9.86
C ASP A 102 -25.60 -1.00 9.10
N LYS A 103 -25.82 0.32 9.03
CA LYS A 103 -24.89 1.24 8.35
C LYS A 103 -23.46 1.13 8.89
N LYS A 104 -23.27 0.87 10.18
CA LYS A 104 -21.95 0.71 10.81
C LYS A 104 -21.26 -0.58 10.36
N THR A 105 -22.00 -1.68 10.23
CA THR A 105 -21.58 -3.02 9.83
C THR A 105 -21.32 -3.05 8.33
N GLN A 106 -22.19 -2.46 7.50
CA GLN A 106 -21.93 -2.26 6.06
C GLN A 106 -20.69 -1.40 5.80
N SER A 107 -20.41 -0.41 6.65
CA SER A 107 -19.16 0.37 6.55
C SER A 107 -17.92 -0.40 7.02
N ARG A 108 -18.08 -1.45 7.82
CA ARG A 108 -16.99 -2.30 8.35
C ARG A 108 -16.72 -3.53 7.47
N GLU A 109 -17.70 -3.98 6.70
CA GLU A 109 -17.59 -5.16 5.81
C GLU A 109 -17.52 -4.80 4.32
N ARG A 110 -17.52 -3.52 3.96
CA ARG A 110 -17.24 -3.10 2.57
C ARG A 110 -15.90 -3.66 2.12
N THR A 111 -15.79 -4.10 0.88
CA THR A 111 -14.55 -4.57 0.25
C THR A 111 -13.44 -3.51 0.25
N ASN A 112 -13.80 -2.22 0.41
CA ASN A 112 -12.87 -1.10 0.58
C ASN A 112 -12.53 -0.81 2.06
N THR A 113 -13.00 -1.63 2.99
CA THR A 113 -12.68 -1.45 4.41
C THR A 113 -11.24 -1.85 4.61
N VAL A 114 -10.44 -0.90 5.11
CA VAL A 114 -9.05 -1.17 5.49
C VAL A 114 -9.08 -2.20 6.62
N VAL A 115 -8.70 -3.43 6.30
CA VAL A 115 -8.47 -4.51 7.27
C VAL A 115 -7.02 -4.41 7.73
N LEU A 116 -6.80 -4.56 9.03
CA LEU A 116 -5.48 -4.61 9.63
C LEU A 116 -5.32 -5.96 10.34
N SER A 117 -4.14 -6.57 10.19
CA SER A 117 -3.80 -7.87 10.78
C SER A 117 -2.75 -7.73 11.90
N LEU A 118 -2.95 -8.40 13.02
CA LEU A 118 -1.98 -8.53 14.11
C LEU A 118 -2.08 -9.92 14.75
N ASN A 119 -0.97 -10.67 14.81
CA ASN A 119 -0.87 -12.00 15.45
C ASN A 119 -2.04 -12.94 15.08
N ASP A 120 -2.21 -13.20 13.78
CA ASP A 120 -3.27 -14.05 13.18
C ASP A 120 -4.72 -13.54 13.33
N VAL A 121 -4.91 -12.33 13.87
CA VAL A 121 -6.22 -11.71 14.00
C VAL A 121 -6.36 -10.57 13.00
N SER A 122 -7.23 -10.76 12.00
CA SER A 122 -7.57 -9.73 11.00
C SER A 122 -8.92 -9.08 11.32
N ARG A 123 -8.94 -7.76 11.47
CA ARG A 123 -10.17 -7.00 11.77
C ARG A 123 -10.21 -5.68 11.01
N PRO A 124 -11.41 -5.11 10.76
CA PRO A 124 -11.54 -3.75 10.24
C PRO A 124 -10.81 -2.73 11.11
N LEU A 125 -10.14 -1.75 10.49
CA LEU A 125 -9.42 -0.67 11.18
C LEU A 125 -10.27 0.03 12.24
N VAL A 126 -11.56 0.23 11.98
CA VAL A 126 -12.49 0.85 12.93
C VAL A 126 -12.68 -0.02 14.18
N ALA A 127 -12.70 -1.35 14.02
CA ALA A 127 -12.80 -2.26 15.16
C ALA A 127 -11.52 -2.22 16.01
N TRP A 128 -10.34 -2.15 15.38
CA TRP A 128 -9.08 -1.94 16.09
C TRP A 128 -9.02 -0.58 16.80
N ALA A 129 -9.53 0.47 16.17
CA ALA A 129 -9.62 1.80 16.76
C ALA A 129 -10.49 1.82 18.03
N GLU A 130 -11.65 1.15 17.99
CA GLU A 130 -12.54 0.99 19.15
C GLU A 130 -11.89 0.17 20.26
N ASP A 131 -11.28 -0.97 19.92
CA ASP A 131 -10.60 -1.87 20.88
C ASP A 131 -9.44 -1.17 21.60
N ARG A 132 -8.71 -0.29 20.89
CA ARG A 132 -7.57 0.45 21.42
C ARG A 132 -7.92 1.83 21.98
N GLY A 133 -9.17 2.26 21.89
CA GLY A 133 -9.58 3.61 22.30
C GLY A 133 -8.92 4.74 21.51
N VAL A 134 -8.52 4.48 20.26
CA VAL A 134 -7.82 5.45 19.38
C VAL A 134 -8.78 5.98 18.33
N ASN A 135 -8.62 7.24 17.91
CA ASN A 135 -9.43 7.81 16.85
C ASN A 135 -9.21 7.06 15.51
N PRO A 136 -10.26 6.54 14.84
CA PRO A 136 -10.14 5.85 13.56
C PRO A 136 -9.45 6.70 12.47
N SER A 137 -9.63 8.02 12.49
CA SER A 137 -8.96 8.94 11.57
C SER A 137 -7.45 8.98 11.78
N ALA A 138 -6.97 8.80 13.03
CA ALA A 138 -5.55 8.70 13.33
C ALA A 138 -4.95 7.40 12.74
N MET A 139 -5.66 6.27 12.88
CA MET A 139 -5.23 5.01 12.27
C MET A 139 -5.26 5.08 10.73
N ARG A 140 -6.27 5.70 10.11
CA ARG A 140 -6.27 5.93 8.66
C ARG A 140 -5.10 6.79 8.21
N ARG A 141 -4.79 7.86 8.96
CA ARG A 141 -3.63 8.71 8.67
C ARG A 141 -2.33 7.90 8.70
N ARG A 142 -2.15 7.02 9.69
CA ARG A 142 -0.99 6.10 9.76
C ARG A 142 -0.92 5.19 8.53
N LYS A 143 -2.06 4.61 8.10
CA LYS A 143 -2.12 3.80 6.87
C LYS A 143 -1.76 4.60 5.62
N THR A 144 -2.25 5.83 5.47
CA THR A 144 -1.87 6.70 4.34
C THR A 144 -0.40 7.12 4.38
N LEU A 145 0.21 7.13 5.56
CA LEU A 145 1.64 7.37 5.76
C LEU A 145 2.49 6.10 5.60
N GLY A 146 1.88 4.98 5.19
CA GLY A 146 2.58 3.74 4.85
C GLY A 146 2.87 2.80 6.03
N TRP A 147 2.37 3.09 7.22
CA TRP A 147 2.65 2.28 8.41
C TRP A 147 2.16 0.84 8.22
N SER A 148 2.87 -0.11 8.84
CA SER A 148 2.45 -1.52 8.86
C SER A 148 1.19 -1.70 9.70
N ASP A 149 0.44 -2.78 9.47
CA ASP A 149 -0.80 -3.04 10.20
C ASP A 149 -0.56 -3.13 11.72
N GLU A 150 0.54 -3.75 12.13
CA GLU A 150 0.97 -3.85 13.53
C GLU A 150 1.28 -2.47 14.13
N GLU A 151 2.02 -1.61 13.43
CA GLU A 151 2.34 -0.24 13.88
C GLU A 151 1.08 0.64 13.97
N ILE A 152 0.13 0.45 13.06
CA ILE A 152 -1.14 1.19 13.09
C ILE A 152 -1.95 0.79 14.32
N ILE A 153 -2.02 -0.52 14.61
CA ILE A 153 -2.80 -1.11 15.70
C ILE A 153 -2.17 -0.77 17.06
N THR A 154 -0.86 -0.96 17.22
CA THR A 154 -0.13 -0.66 18.47
C THR A 154 0.00 0.83 18.71
N GLY A 155 0.02 1.64 17.65
CA GLY A 155 0.28 3.08 17.74
C GLY A 155 1.72 3.43 18.06
N GLU A 156 2.56 2.41 18.23
CA GLU A 156 3.99 2.51 18.39
C GLU A 156 4.62 2.33 17.00
N ARG A 157 5.30 3.38 16.55
CA ARG A 157 6.06 3.28 15.31
C ARG A 157 7.33 2.52 15.63
N ASN A 158 7.39 1.25 15.25
CA ASN A 158 8.67 0.57 15.13
C ASN A 158 9.41 1.22 13.96
N ILE A 159 10.30 2.17 14.27
CA ILE A 159 11.13 2.89 13.27
C ILE A 159 12.00 1.91 12.44
N THR A 160 12.02 0.64 12.83
CA THR A 160 12.70 -0.47 12.16
C THR A 160 11.89 -1.16 11.04
N SER A 161 10.60 -0.86 10.80
CA SER A 161 9.76 -1.69 9.90
C SER A 161 8.86 -1.03 8.83
N ASP A 162 8.78 0.31 8.68
CA ASP A 162 8.03 0.96 7.57
C ASP A 162 8.93 1.44 6.41
N PRO A 163 8.76 0.93 5.17
CA PRO A 163 9.56 1.27 3.99
C PRO A 163 9.35 2.66 3.37
N SER A 164 8.41 3.49 3.84
CA SER A 164 8.01 4.69 3.09
C SER A 164 8.32 6.06 3.71
N SER A 165 8.64 6.18 5.01
CA SER A 165 8.48 7.50 5.65
C SER A 165 9.66 8.10 6.45
N THR A 166 10.78 7.41 6.67
CA THR A 166 12.03 8.12 7.02
C THR A 166 13.24 7.32 6.58
N THR A 167 13.44 7.24 5.27
CA THR A 167 14.75 6.89 4.76
C THR A 167 15.69 7.96 5.30
N PHE A 168 16.61 7.59 6.18
CA PHE A 168 17.72 8.45 6.59
C PHE A 168 18.49 9.02 5.37
N TRP A 169 18.34 8.40 4.19
CA TRP A 169 18.69 8.94 2.88
C TRP A 169 17.98 10.25 2.48
N ALA A 170 16.87 10.62 3.09
CA ALA A 170 16.21 11.92 2.89
C ALA A 170 17.07 13.09 3.37
N TYR A 171 18.02 12.83 4.28
CA TYR A 171 19.04 13.80 4.71
C TYR A 171 20.22 13.90 3.73
N THR A 172 20.17 13.18 2.60
CA THR A 172 21.26 13.14 1.63
C THR A 172 20.80 13.65 0.26
N PRO A 173 21.72 14.23 -0.54
CA PRO A 173 21.41 14.67 -1.88
C PRO A 173 21.51 13.53 -2.91
N TRP A 174 21.59 12.28 -2.48
CA TRP A 174 21.86 11.16 -3.38
C TRP A 174 20.67 10.82 -4.30
N PRO A 175 20.94 10.30 -5.50
CA PRO A 175 19.90 9.78 -6.39
C PRO A 175 19.29 8.51 -5.79
N ARG A 176 17.97 8.37 -5.95
CA ARG A 176 17.21 7.24 -5.40
C ARG A 176 17.70 5.91 -5.97
N GLY A 177 17.82 4.91 -5.10
CA GLY A 177 18.30 3.57 -5.45
C GLY A 177 19.82 3.41 -5.44
N PHE A 178 20.58 4.50 -5.31
CA PHE A 178 22.04 4.49 -5.30
C PHE A 178 22.64 5.08 -4.01
N GLU A 179 21.80 5.35 -3.00
CA GLU A 179 22.16 6.20 -1.87
C GLU A 179 23.31 5.62 -1.05
N LEU A 180 23.33 4.31 -0.81
CA LEU A 180 24.41 3.65 -0.08
C LEU A 180 25.75 3.69 -0.83
N ASN A 181 25.72 3.59 -2.16
CA ASN A 181 26.93 3.67 -2.98
C ASN A 181 27.49 5.10 -2.94
N TRP A 182 26.62 6.10 -3.10
CA TRP A 182 27.00 7.50 -2.99
C TRP A 182 27.52 7.88 -1.62
N GLU A 183 26.89 7.41 -0.55
CA GLU A 183 27.35 7.65 0.82
C GLU A 183 28.69 6.98 1.11
N ARG A 184 28.93 5.77 0.58
CA ARG A 184 30.23 5.12 0.66
C ARG A 184 31.32 5.96 -0.03
N GLN A 185 31.06 6.41 -1.25
CA GLN A 185 31.99 7.26 -1.98
C GLN A 185 32.25 8.59 -1.26
N TYR A 186 31.21 9.17 -0.66
CA TYR A 186 31.34 10.37 0.17
C TYR A 186 32.22 10.10 1.39
N ALA A 187 31.99 9.01 2.12
CA ALA A 187 32.80 8.66 3.29
C ALA A 187 34.28 8.44 2.95
N GLU A 188 34.56 7.88 1.78
CA GLU A 188 35.93 7.55 1.32
C GLU A 188 36.69 8.74 0.71
N SER A 189 35.99 9.61 -0.02
CA SER A 189 36.63 10.58 -0.93
C SER A 189 36.25 12.05 -0.68
N ARG A 190 35.49 12.36 0.38
CA ARG A 190 35.17 13.75 0.75
C ARG A 190 36.41 14.51 1.25
N HIS A 191 36.46 15.81 0.98
CA HIS A 191 37.40 16.69 1.66
C HIS A 191 36.95 16.97 3.11
N ALA A 192 37.89 17.41 3.95
CA ALA A 192 37.57 17.74 5.35
C ALA A 192 36.51 18.84 5.42
N GLY A 193 35.38 18.56 6.09
CA GLY A 193 34.25 19.48 6.20
C GLY A 193 33.46 19.68 4.90
N GLU A 194 33.73 18.90 3.85
CA GLU A 194 32.99 18.99 2.60
C GLU A 194 31.55 18.51 2.79
N HIS A 195 30.60 19.33 2.35
CA HIS A 195 29.19 19.01 2.43
C HIS A 195 28.77 18.01 1.33
N ARG A 196 27.88 17.06 1.64
CA ARG A 196 27.40 16.01 0.72
C ARG A 196 26.98 16.52 -0.66
N LEU A 197 26.28 17.65 -0.74
CA LEU A 197 25.83 18.21 -2.02
C LEU A 197 26.98 18.81 -2.86
N ARG A 198 28.02 19.35 -2.20
CA ARG A 198 29.23 19.84 -2.87
C ARG A 198 30.09 18.68 -3.35
N PHE A 199 30.23 17.66 -2.52
CA PHE A 199 30.82 16.39 -2.93
C PHE A 199 30.08 15.82 -4.14
N TYR A 200 28.74 15.82 -4.13
CA TYR A 200 27.94 15.28 -5.22
C TYR A 200 28.31 15.93 -6.55
N GLU A 201 28.30 17.26 -6.63
CA GLU A 201 28.67 18.00 -7.84
C GLU A 201 30.13 17.75 -8.24
N ARG A 202 31.08 17.92 -7.31
CA ARG A 202 32.51 17.76 -7.59
C ARG A 202 32.83 16.36 -8.11
N PHE A 203 32.35 15.34 -7.41
CA PHE A 203 32.64 13.95 -7.74
C PHE A 203 32.11 13.57 -9.13
N ILE A 204 30.92 14.07 -9.50
CA ILE A 204 30.35 13.85 -10.84
C ILE A 204 31.24 14.50 -11.90
N ILE A 205 31.66 15.75 -11.70
CA ILE A 205 32.51 16.48 -12.66
C ILE A 205 33.84 15.74 -12.86
N GLU A 206 34.50 15.34 -11.77
CA GLU A 206 35.75 14.57 -11.84
C GLU A 206 35.57 13.22 -12.55
N ARG A 207 34.40 12.58 -12.41
CA ARG A 207 34.11 11.31 -13.07
C ARG A 207 33.81 11.50 -14.56
N LEU A 208 33.11 12.56 -14.93
CA LEU A 208 32.84 12.93 -16.32
C LEU A 208 34.13 13.23 -17.07
N HIS A 209 35.02 14.05 -16.51
CA HIS A 209 36.31 14.34 -17.14
C HIS A 209 37.12 13.06 -17.39
N ARG A 210 37.21 12.16 -16.40
CA ARG A 210 37.91 10.87 -16.59
C ARG A 210 37.30 10.01 -17.69
N LEU A 211 35.96 9.94 -17.77
CA LEU A 211 35.29 9.17 -18.83
C LEU A 211 35.48 9.81 -20.20
N GLN A 212 35.55 11.14 -20.27
CA GLN A 212 35.87 11.88 -21.49
C GLN A 212 37.31 11.60 -21.92
N ASP A 213 38.27 11.66 -21.00
CA ASP A 213 39.66 11.31 -21.27
C ASP A 213 39.80 9.84 -21.74
N GLU A 214 39.10 8.90 -21.09
CA GLU A 214 39.08 7.49 -21.52
C GLU A 214 38.47 7.32 -22.92
N LEU A 215 37.41 8.07 -23.22
CA LEU A 215 36.77 8.06 -24.54
C LEU A 215 37.71 8.65 -25.61
N GLU A 216 38.35 9.77 -25.30
CA GLU A 216 39.33 10.40 -26.18
C GLU A 216 40.50 9.45 -26.44
N ASN A 217 41.06 8.81 -25.41
CA ASN A 217 42.16 7.84 -25.57
C ASN A 217 41.78 6.62 -26.42
N LEU A 218 40.52 6.15 -26.37
CA LEU A 218 40.02 5.10 -27.27
C LEU A 218 39.83 5.58 -28.72
N LEU A 219 39.72 6.89 -28.90
CA LEU A 219 39.59 7.57 -30.18
C LEU A 219 40.93 8.14 -30.68
N ILE A 220 42.02 8.03 -29.91
CA ILE A 220 43.38 8.32 -30.38
C ILE A 220 43.75 7.20 -31.35
N TYR A 221 43.44 7.44 -32.61
CA TYR A 221 44.00 6.72 -33.75
C TYR A 221 45.49 7.08 -33.85
N ASP A 222 46.35 6.13 -34.22
CA ASP A 222 47.68 6.45 -34.76
C ASP A 222 47.46 7.47 -35.89
N GLU A 223 47.78 8.74 -35.65
CA GLU A 223 47.76 9.77 -36.67
C GLU A 223 48.91 9.49 -37.64
N ASP A 224 48.70 8.58 -38.58
CA ASP A 224 49.43 8.65 -39.83
C ASP A 224 49.06 9.99 -40.49
N PHE A 225 50.05 10.60 -41.15
CA PHE A 225 50.14 11.96 -41.70
C PHE A 225 48.98 12.42 -42.65
N THR A 226 47.89 11.67 -42.76
CA THR A 226 46.74 11.86 -43.66
C THR A 226 45.40 12.06 -42.93
N GLY A 227 45.33 11.96 -41.60
CA GLY A 227 44.12 12.29 -40.82
C GLY A 227 42.92 11.36 -41.05
N MET A 228 43.16 10.15 -41.56
CA MET A 228 42.16 9.09 -41.71
C MET A 228 42.49 7.94 -40.76
N PRO A 229 41.54 7.44 -39.96
CA PRO A 229 41.78 6.32 -39.06
C PRO A 229 42.17 5.07 -39.88
N SER A 230 43.39 4.57 -39.68
CA SER A 230 43.97 3.49 -40.50
C SER A 230 43.36 2.11 -40.21
N THR A 231 42.69 1.94 -39.07
CA THR A 231 41.96 0.71 -38.71
C THR A 231 40.62 1.00 -38.01
N PRO A 232 39.54 0.27 -38.36
CA PRO A 232 38.28 0.35 -37.61
C PRO A 232 38.46 -0.23 -36.20
N PRO A 233 37.75 0.30 -35.18
CA PRO A 233 37.84 -0.19 -33.82
C PRO A 233 37.46 -1.67 -33.75
N THR A 234 38.22 -2.42 -32.96
CA THR A 234 37.92 -3.83 -32.66
C THR A 234 36.53 -3.96 -32.04
N PRO A 235 35.90 -5.14 -32.07
CA PRO A 235 34.63 -5.37 -31.37
C PRO A 235 34.68 -5.02 -29.88
N ALA A 236 35.84 -5.21 -29.24
CA ALA A 236 36.06 -4.86 -27.83
C ALA A 236 36.10 -3.34 -27.62
N GLU A 237 36.82 -2.60 -28.45
CA GLU A 237 36.87 -1.12 -28.42
C GLU A 237 35.50 -0.52 -28.75
N SER A 238 34.80 -1.08 -29.73
CA SER A 238 33.43 -0.65 -30.08
C SER A 238 32.44 -0.84 -28.94
N MET A 239 32.60 -1.92 -28.16
CA MET A 239 31.79 -2.16 -26.96
C MET A 239 32.17 -1.20 -25.83
N ALA A 240 33.47 -0.99 -25.57
CA ALA A 240 33.96 -0.05 -24.58
C ALA A 240 33.51 1.40 -24.88
N LEU A 241 33.49 1.81 -26.14
CA LEU A 241 33.02 3.11 -26.60
C LEU A 241 31.53 3.31 -26.24
N LYS A 242 30.69 2.32 -26.55
CA LYS A 242 29.25 2.36 -26.21
C LYS A 242 29.01 2.40 -24.72
N ASP A 243 29.76 1.59 -23.96
CA ASP A 243 29.65 1.55 -22.50
C ASP A 243 30.05 2.89 -21.87
N ASN A 244 31.13 3.52 -22.37
CA ASN A 244 31.57 4.83 -21.88
C ASN A 244 30.58 5.94 -22.24
N GLN A 245 30.02 5.93 -23.45
CA GLN A 245 28.96 6.86 -23.84
C GLN A 245 27.72 6.74 -22.96
N MET A 246 27.29 5.51 -22.63
CA MET A 246 26.17 5.27 -21.74
C MET A 246 26.44 5.80 -20.32
N LYS A 247 27.63 5.52 -19.77
CA LYS A 247 28.05 6.05 -18.47
C LYS A 247 28.06 7.57 -18.46
N ILE A 248 28.63 8.21 -19.48
CA ILE A 248 28.66 9.68 -19.59
C ILE A 248 27.23 10.25 -19.50
N ALA A 249 26.28 9.70 -20.24
CA ALA A 249 24.88 10.14 -20.19
C ALA A 249 24.24 9.99 -18.79
N GLU A 250 24.56 8.91 -18.06
CA GLU A 250 24.11 8.70 -16.68
C GLU A 250 24.69 9.74 -15.72
N TRP A 251 26.01 10.00 -15.82
CA TRP A 251 26.70 10.98 -14.99
C TRP A 251 26.24 12.42 -15.29
N GLU A 252 25.99 12.77 -16.56
CA GLU A 252 25.39 14.06 -16.92
C GLU A 252 23.99 14.24 -16.32
N SER A 253 23.19 13.17 -16.25
CA SER A 253 21.90 13.19 -15.58
C SER A 253 22.05 13.50 -14.10
N CYS A 254 23.00 12.85 -13.42
CA CYS A 254 23.34 13.16 -12.03
C CYS A 254 23.82 14.61 -11.87
N LEU A 255 24.61 15.14 -12.82
CA LEU A 255 25.11 16.51 -12.76
C LEU A 255 23.97 17.53 -12.84
N ARG A 256 22.99 17.29 -13.73
CA ARG A 256 21.79 18.13 -13.82
C ARG A 256 21.01 18.13 -12.51
N ASP A 257 20.84 16.98 -11.89
CA ASP A 257 20.17 16.85 -10.58
C ASP A 257 20.94 17.57 -9.45
N ALA A 258 22.27 17.42 -9.40
CA ALA A 258 23.13 18.12 -8.44
C ALA A 258 23.01 19.66 -8.58
N ARG A 259 23.10 20.17 -9.82
CA ARG A 259 22.96 21.59 -10.12
C ARG A 259 21.56 22.13 -9.80
N LEU A 260 20.51 21.36 -10.06
CA LEU A 260 19.15 21.72 -9.68
C LEU A 260 19.01 21.86 -8.16
N LYS A 261 19.59 20.92 -7.39
CA LYS A 261 19.60 20.96 -5.93
C LYS A 261 20.40 22.15 -5.39
N LEU A 262 21.54 22.46 -5.99
CA LEU A 262 22.36 23.63 -5.66
C LEU A 262 21.66 24.95 -6.01
N GLY A 263 20.99 25.02 -7.16
CA GLY A 263 20.23 26.21 -7.59
C GLY A 263 19.03 26.51 -6.68
N ARG A 264 18.49 25.52 -5.97
CA ARG A 264 17.48 25.72 -4.91
C ARG A 264 18.07 26.28 -3.61
N CYS A 265 19.39 26.30 -3.49
CA CYS A 265 20.12 26.76 -2.30
C CYS A 265 20.80 28.13 -2.49
N SER A 266 20.49 28.89 -3.56
CA SER A 266 21.16 30.18 -3.83
C SER A 266 20.62 31.33 -2.97
N GLY A 267 21.34 31.58 -1.87
CA GLY A 267 21.30 32.74 -0.98
C GLY A 267 22.55 32.74 -0.10
N GLU A 268 22.80 33.78 0.72
CA GLU A 268 23.90 33.79 1.72
C GLU A 268 23.80 32.66 2.77
N ASP A 269 22.70 31.89 2.72
CA ASP A 269 22.48 30.70 3.51
C ASP A 269 23.29 29.51 2.98
N LYS A 270 24.16 28.97 3.86
CA LYS A 270 24.70 27.61 3.75
C LYS A 270 23.57 26.63 3.33
N PRO A 271 23.83 25.57 2.56
CA PRO A 271 22.79 24.65 2.10
C PRO A 271 22.05 23.99 3.28
N ARG A 272 20.99 24.65 3.79
CA ARG A 272 20.23 24.27 5.01
C ARG A 272 19.50 22.94 4.89
N PHE A 273 19.46 22.34 3.70
CA PHE A 273 18.61 21.18 3.40
C PHE A 273 19.23 19.82 3.72
N TYR A 274 20.49 19.76 4.17
CA TYR A 274 21.18 18.49 4.42
C TYR A 274 22.08 18.49 5.66
N ASP A 275 21.73 19.27 6.68
CA ASP A 275 22.32 19.08 8.01
C ASP A 275 21.89 17.71 8.54
N VAL A 276 22.84 16.79 8.58
CA VAL A 276 22.62 15.40 8.95
C VAL A 276 22.73 15.27 10.47
N PRO A 277 21.68 14.82 11.18
CA PRO A 277 21.77 14.58 12.62
C PRO A 277 22.79 13.47 12.96
N ASP A 278 23.43 13.55 14.13
CA ASP A 278 24.43 12.57 14.57
C ASP A 278 23.95 11.11 14.48
N TRP A 279 22.70 10.85 14.87
CA TRP A 279 22.11 9.51 14.79
C TRP A 279 22.01 8.96 13.35
N VAL A 280 21.93 9.85 12.37
CA VAL A 280 21.94 9.50 10.94
C VAL A 280 23.36 9.21 10.48
N GLU A 281 24.34 10.03 10.88
CA GLU A 281 25.77 9.77 10.61
C GLU A 281 26.19 8.40 11.17
N GLU A 282 25.84 8.08 12.42
CA GLU A 282 26.10 6.77 13.02
C GLU A 282 25.45 5.62 12.24
N LYS A 283 24.28 5.87 11.66
CA LYS A 283 23.57 4.88 10.84
C LYS A 283 24.26 4.68 9.50
N PHE A 284 24.77 5.73 8.86
CA PHE A 284 25.59 5.62 7.65
C PHE A 284 26.82 4.77 7.90
N ASP A 285 27.57 5.05 8.98
CA ASP A 285 28.77 4.30 9.34
C ASP A 285 28.50 2.82 9.53
N ARG A 286 27.40 2.47 10.21
CA ARG A 286 27.01 1.06 10.40
C ARG A 286 26.72 0.37 9.06
N LEU A 287 25.98 1.03 8.16
CA LEU A 287 25.62 0.45 6.86
C LEU A 287 26.83 0.28 5.95
N ILE A 288 27.74 1.26 5.92
CA ILE A 288 28.98 1.18 5.15
C ILE A 288 29.82 0.00 5.65
N ARG A 289 30.00 -0.13 6.98
CA ARG A 289 30.74 -1.26 7.57
C ARG A 289 30.15 -2.61 7.18
N GLN A 290 28.84 -2.79 7.35
CA GLN A 290 28.16 -4.04 6.99
C GLN A 290 28.32 -4.38 5.51
N ALA A 291 28.20 -3.38 4.64
CA ALA A 291 28.32 -3.57 3.21
C ALA A 291 29.76 -3.92 2.78
N ASN A 292 30.77 -3.31 3.41
CA ASN A 292 32.18 -3.63 3.18
C ASN A 292 32.53 -5.05 3.66
N GLU A 293 32.02 -5.47 4.82
CA GLU A 293 32.19 -6.83 5.33
C GLU A 293 31.54 -7.88 4.42
N ALA A 294 30.32 -7.62 3.95
CA ALA A 294 29.63 -8.51 3.02
C ALA A 294 30.41 -8.68 1.71
N GLU A 295 30.99 -7.60 1.19
CA GLU A 295 31.80 -7.63 -0.01
C GLU A 295 33.11 -8.40 0.19
N LYS A 296 33.78 -8.22 1.34
CA LYS A 296 34.96 -9.01 1.72
C LYS A 296 34.65 -10.51 1.77
N ARG A 297 33.54 -10.90 2.40
CA ARG A 297 33.08 -12.31 2.45
C ARG A 297 32.83 -12.89 1.05
N LYS A 298 32.21 -12.11 0.16
CA LYS A 298 31.99 -12.53 -1.24
C LYS A 298 33.32 -12.79 -1.97
N ARG A 299 34.31 -11.91 -1.79
CA ARG A 299 35.64 -12.06 -2.39
C ARG A 299 36.39 -13.28 -1.84
N GLU A 300 36.28 -13.55 -0.55
CA GLU A 300 36.87 -14.73 0.10
C GLU A 300 36.22 -16.03 -0.37
N ASN A 301 34.90 -16.05 -0.57
CA ASN A 301 34.19 -17.20 -1.11
C ASN A 301 34.51 -17.47 -2.59
N TYR A 302 34.76 -16.44 -3.39
CA TYR A 302 35.14 -16.60 -4.81
C TYR A 302 36.58 -17.10 -4.99
N ARG A 303 37.44 -16.91 -3.98
CA ARG A 303 38.84 -17.39 -3.98
C ARG A 303 39.00 -18.83 -3.48
N ARG A 304 37.95 -19.42 -2.90
CA ARG A 304 37.89 -20.82 -2.48
C ARG A 304 37.25 -21.67 -3.55
#